data_AF-A0A5B9D973-F1
#
_entry.id   AF-A0A5B9D973-F1
#
_cell.length_a   1.000
_cell.length_b   1.000
_cell.length_c   1.000
_cell.angle_alpha   90.00
_cell.angle_beta   90.00
_cell.angle_gamma   90.00
#
_symmetry.space_group_name_H-M   'P 1'
#
loop_
_entity.id
_entity.type
_entity.pdbx_description
1 polymer ?
#
loop_
_entity_poly.entity_id
_entity_poly.type
_entity_poly.pdbx_seq_one_letter_code
_entity_poly.pdbx_strand_id
1 'polypeptide(L)'
;MVNITSSETIRIAQIILTIGIMSILLGTILFLDYFKKHEKKGVLITLVTLLITMLTTLLVIGIIEVTTVAIYDLEIWLFVNSIGILGITIIAVLLSEKLKKPSIRSIFVTFLAILYILMITISIFIWIGGTVEYDSLHLGSTLGLPALILVTIGTLLVIYDEPKYSIYHGYSAGGAWIITLLNVILLFTLTQDIMKGYSGWIHALHIICGGVGLTFGFASALFGTSGMRRLAKLTGYTTLGCWWLAYLLGFFIEFANISTL
;
A
#
# COMPACT_ATOMS: atom_id res chain seq x y z
N MET A 1 -10.27 -0.89 -27.51
CA MET A 1 -10.40 -2.23 -26.90
C MET A 1 -9.02 -2.70 -26.49
N VAL A 2 -8.71 -2.64 -25.20
CA VAL A 2 -7.48 -3.24 -24.66
C VAL A 2 -7.61 -4.75 -24.83
N ASN A 3 -6.55 -5.42 -25.28
CA ASN A 3 -6.58 -6.86 -25.54
C ASN A 3 -6.79 -7.63 -24.22
N ILE A 4 -8.03 -8.08 -23.99
CA ILE A 4 -8.51 -8.61 -22.70
C ILE A 4 -7.73 -9.88 -22.29
N THR A 5 -7.26 -10.68 -23.25
CA THR A 5 -6.56 -11.95 -22.98
C THR A 5 -5.17 -11.78 -22.33
N SER A 6 -4.45 -10.68 -22.62
CA SER A 6 -3.19 -10.38 -21.91
C SER A 6 -3.43 -9.82 -20.51
N SER A 7 -4.60 -9.21 -20.27
CA SER A 7 -4.99 -8.69 -18.95
C SER A 7 -5.31 -9.82 -17.97
N GLU A 8 -5.99 -10.89 -18.41
CA GLU A 8 -6.39 -12.00 -17.53
C GLU A 8 -5.20 -12.76 -16.92
N THR A 9 -4.19 -13.09 -17.72
CA THR A 9 -3.00 -13.81 -17.22
C THR A 9 -2.24 -12.97 -16.20
N ILE A 10 -2.12 -11.66 -16.44
CA ILE A 10 -1.48 -10.72 -15.52
C ILE A 10 -2.29 -10.64 -14.21
N ARG A 11 -3.62 -10.52 -14.29
CA ARG A 11 -4.51 -10.48 -13.13
C ARG A 11 -4.43 -11.76 -12.28
N ILE A 12 -4.43 -12.94 -12.91
CA ILE A 12 -4.25 -14.21 -12.21
C ILE A 12 -2.89 -14.24 -11.49
N ALA A 13 -1.83 -13.78 -12.17
CA ALA A 13 -0.51 -13.69 -11.54
C ALA A 13 -0.50 -12.73 -10.34
N GLN A 14 -1.18 -11.57 -10.43
CA GLN A 14 -1.34 -10.62 -9.32
C GLN A 14 -2.09 -11.25 -8.14
N ILE A 15 -3.17 -12.00 -8.38
CA ILE A 15 -3.90 -12.72 -7.32
C ILE A 15 -2.99 -13.75 -6.64
N ILE A 16 -2.30 -14.60 -7.41
CA ILE A 16 -1.41 -15.63 -6.87
C ILE A 16 -0.29 -14.98 -6.04
N LEU A 17 0.34 -13.93 -6.56
CA LEU A 17 1.36 -13.17 -5.84
C LEU A 17 0.80 -12.56 -4.55
N THR A 18 -0.39 -11.96 -4.61
CA THR A 18 -1.04 -11.34 -3.45
C THR A 18 -1.33 -12.38 -2.35
N ILE A 19 -1.88 -13.54 -2.71
CA ILE A 19 -2.13 -14.64 -1.77
C ILE A 19 -0.81 -15.15 -1.17
N GLY A 20 0.23 -15.29 -1.98
CA GLY A 20 1.55 -15.70 -1.50
C GLY A 20 2.19 -14.68 -0.55
N ILE A 21 2.10 -13.39 -0.88
CA ILE A 21 2.53 -12.28 -0.02
C ILE A 21 1.79 -12.33 1.32
N MET A 22 0.45 -12.43 1.29
CA MET A 22 -0.36 -12.52 2.50
C MET A 22 0.00 -13.73 3.36
N SER A 23 0.24 -14.88 2.73
CA SER A 23 0.62 -16.12 3.42
C SER A 23 1.98 -15.99 4.10
N ILE A 24 2.98 -15.46 3.40
CA ILE A 24 4.33 -15.23 3.97
C ILE A 24 4.27 -14.16 5.06
N LEU A 25 3.50 -13.09 4.86
CA LEU A 25 3.33 -12.03 5.84
C LEU A 25 2.69 -12.56 7.12
N LEU A 26 1.61 -13.33 7.01
CA LEU A 26 0.95 -13.98 8.14
C LEU A 26 1.91 -14.94 8.86
N GLY A 27 2.61 -15.81 8.13
CA GLY A 27 3.60 -16.72 8.69
C GLY A 27 4.74 -15.97 9.40
N THR A 28 5.25 -14.89 8.79
CA THR A 28 6.30 -14.05 9.38
C THR A 28 5.81 -13.41 10.67
N ILE A 29 4.58 -12.89 10.70
CA ILE A 29 3.98 -12.27 11.88
C ILE A 29 3.75 -13.29 13.00
N LEU A 30 3.14 -14.44 12.71
CA LEU A 30 2.80 -15.47 13.69
C LEU A 30 4.04 -16.13 14.31
N PHE A 31 5.09 -16.35 13.52
CA PHE A 31 6.28 -17.07 13.95
C PHE A 31 7.47 -16.17 14.28
N LEU A 32 7.32 -14.84 14.24
CA LEU A 32 8.44 -13.94 14.52
C LEU A 32 9.06 -14.16 15.90
N ASP A 33 8.22 -14.18 16.95
CA ASP A 33 8.70 -14.34 18.33
C ASP A 33 9.38 -15.70 18.51
N TYR A 34 8.88 -16.73 17.83
CA TYR A 34 9.52 -18.04 17.76
C TYR A 34 10.90 -17.95 17.08
N PHE A 35 11.01 -17.31 15.93
CA PHE A 35 12.28 -17.16 15.21
C PHE A 35 13.31 -16.37 16.02
N LYS A 36 12.88 -15.32 16.73
CA LYS A 36 13.75 -14.54 17.62
C LYS A 36 14.23 -15.36 18.81
N LYS A 37 13.32 -16.05 19.50
CA LYS A 37 13.62 -16.82 20.72
C LYS A 37 14.56 -18.00 20.45
N HIS A 38 14.43 -18.66 19.31
CA HIS A 38 15.24 -19.83 18.94
C HIS A 38 16.41 -19.50 18.00
N GLU A 39 16.78 -18.23 17.90
CA GLU A 39 17.90 -17.73 17.08
C GLU A 39 17.85 -18.19 15.60
N LYS A 40 16.64 -18.44 15.07
CA LYS A 40 16.41 -18.87 13.67
C LYS A 40 16.47 -17.69 12.71
N LYS A 41 17.48 -16.83 12.86
CA LYS A 41 17.67 -15.61 12.05
C LYS A 41 17.73 -15.92 10.55
N GLY A 42 18.35 -17.03 10.17
CA GLY A 42 18.41 -17.47 8.77
C GLY A 42 17.03 -17.67 8.14
N VAL A 43 16.11 -18.33 8.86
CA VAL A 43 14.74 -18.59 8.37
C VAL A 43 13.97 -17.27 8.23
N LEU A 44 14.08 -16.39 9.23
CA LEU A 44 13.46 -15.07 9.17
C LEU A 44 13.97 -14.24 7.98
N ILE A 45 15.29 -14.24 7.74
CA ILE A 45 15.89 -13.57 6.59
C ILE A 45 15.33 -14.16 5.28
N THR A 46 15.28 -15.49 5.14
CA THR A 46 14.72 -16.13 3.94
C THR A 46 13.27 -15.73 3.70
N LEU A 47 12.41 -15.73 4.72
CA LEU A 47 11.01 -15.33 4.59
C LEU A 47 10.88 -13.85 4.19
N VAL A 48 11.64 -12.96 4.83
CA VAL A 48 11.64 -11.53 4.50
C VAL A 48 12.17 -11.30 3.08
N THR A 49 13.25 -11.98 2.68
CA THR A 49 13.78 -11.88 1.31
C THR A 49 12.74 -12.33 0.29
N LEU A 50 12.09 -13.47 0.50
CA LEU A 50 11.04 -13.96 -0.38
C LEU A 50 9.89 -12.96 -0.48
N LEU A 51 9.44 -12.41 0.66
CA LEU A 51 8.40 -11.40 0.71
C LEU A 51 8.78 -10.14 -0.08
N ILE A 52 9.99 -9.61 0.12
CA ILE A 52 10.47 -8.42 -0.62
C ILE A 52 10.58 -8.71 -2.12
N THR A 53 11.03 -9.91 -2.52
CA THR A 53 11.05 -10.31 -3.93
C THR A 53 9.65 -10.30 -4.51
N MET A 54 8.66 -10.90 -3.84
CA MET A 54 7.27 -10.93 -4.31
C MET A 54 6.63 -9.55 -4.37
N LEU A 55 6.86 -8.69 -3.36
CA LEU A 55 6.40 -7.30 -3.37
C LEU A 55 7.01 -6.52 -4.53
N THR A 56 8.30 -6.72 -4.82
CA THR A 56 8.98 -6.08 -5.95
C THR A 56 8.43 -6.59 -7.28
N THR A 57 8.16 -7.89 -7.41
CA THR A 57 7.52 -8.45 -8.60
C THR A 57 6.13 -7.87 -8.81
N LEU A 58 5.32 -7.80 -7.75
CA LEU A 58 3.98 -7.20 -7.81
C LEU A 58 4.05 -5.71 -8.20
N LEU A 59 5.04 -4.97 -7.69
CA LEU A 59 5.30 -3.59 -8.07
C LEU A 59 5.65 -3.45 -9.56
N VAL A 60 6.52 -4.32 -10.09
CA VAL A 60 6.86 -4.33 -11.52
C VAL A 60 5.63 -4.58 -12.37
N ILE A 61 4.77 -5.53 -11.97
CA ILE A 61 3.50 -5.76 -12.67
C ILE A 61 2.62 -4.51 -12.62
N GLY A 62 2.50 -3.86 -11.46
CA GLY A 62 1.75 -2.61 -11.32
C GLY A 62 2.31 -1.48 -12.19
N ILE A 63 3.63 -1.38 -12.35
CA ILE A 63 4.26 -0.42 -13.28
C ILE A 63 3.85 -0.74 -14.73
N ILE A 64 3.91 -2.00 -15.14
CA ILE A 64 3.50 -2.42 -16.49
C ILE A 64 2.02 -2.09 -16.72
N GLU A 65 1.16 -2.41 -15.76
CA GLU A 65 -0.28 -2.13 -15.82
C GLU A 65 -0.56 -0.63 -15.98
N VAL A 66 -0.03 0.21 -15.08
CA VAL A 66 -0.23 1.66 -15.14
C VAL A 66 0.32 2.24 -16.44
N THR A 67 1.51 1.84 -16.88
CA THR A 67 2.12 2.38 -18.11
C THR A 67 1.44 1.90 -19.40
N THR A 68 0.70 0.79 -19.37
CA THR A 68 0.00 0.26 -20.55
C THR A 68 -1.45 0.71 -20.63
N VAL A 69 -2.08 1.04 -19.50
CA VAL A 69 -3.52 1.31 -19.47
C VAL A 69 -3.86 2.74 -19.03
N ALA A 70 -2.98 3.47 -18.31
CA ALA A 70 -3.26 4.86 -17.96
C ALA A 70 -3.35 5.72 -19.22
N ILE A 71 -4.49 6.40 -19.37
CA ILE A 71 -4.80 7.23 -20.55
C ILE A 71 -4.29 8.66 -20.33
N TYR A 72 -4.28 9.12 -19.08
CA TYR A 72 -3.94 10.49 -18.73
C TYR A 72 -2.57 10.61 -18.06
N ASP A 73 -1.77 11.56 -18.52
CA ASP A 73 -0.45 11.85 -17.94
C ASP A 73 -0.50 12.10 -16.42
N LEU A 74 -1.59 12.71 -15.94
CA LEU A 74 -1.76 12.99 -14.50
C LEU A 74 -1.82 11.71 -13.66
N GLU A 75 -2.40 10.62 -14.16
CA GLU A 75 -2.44 9.33 -13.45
C GLU A 75 -1.04 8.71 -13.37
N ILE A 76 -0.25 8.82 -14.45
CA ILE A 76 1.15 8.37 -14.48
C ILE A 76 1.97 9.19 -13.49
N TRP A 77 1.81 10.52 -13.48
CA TRP A 77 2.50 11.39 -12.52
C TRP A 77 2.10 11.11 -11.07
N LEU A 78 0.83 10.80 -10.84
CA LEU A 78 0.34 10.39 -9.53
C LEU A 78 1.03 9.09 -9.07
N PHE A 79 1.12 8.09 -9.95
CA PHE A 79 1.83 6.85 -9.68
C PHE A 79 3.32 7.09 -9.42
N VAL A 80 4.02 7.79 -10.31
CA VAL A 80 5.45 8.13 -10.16
C VAL A 80 5.71 8.84 -8.83
N ASN A 81 4.83 9.77 -8.44
CA ASN A 81 4.96 10.46 -7.16
C ASN A 81 4.81 9.51 -5.96
N SER A 82 3.83 8.60 -6.01
CA SER A 82 3.64 7.58 -4.96
C SER A 82 4.84 6.63 -4.82
N ILE A 83 5.47 6.25 -5.94
CA ILE A 83 6.72 5.47 -5.97
C ILE A 83 7.88 6.27 -5.39
N GLY A 84 7.95 7.58 -5.69
CA GLY A 84 8.91 8.49 -5.08
C GLY A 84 8.78 8.51 -3.55
N ILE A 85 7.57 8.70 -3.04
CA ILE A 85 7.27 8.67 -1.59
C ILE A 85 7.68 7.34 -0.96
N LEU A 86 7.34 6.22 -1.61
CA LEU A 86 7.75 4.87 -1.20
C LEU A 86 9.28 4.78 -1.09
N GLY A 87 10.00 5.13 -2.16
CA GLY A 87 11.45 5.04 -2.24
C GLY A 87 12.15 5.89 -1.17
N ILE A 88 11.73 7.13 -0.99
CA ILE A 88 12.31 8.06 0.00
C ILE A 88 12.07 7.57 1.42
N THR A 89 10.88 7.03 1.70
CA THR A 89 10.57 6.50 3.03
C THR A 89 11.37 5.24 3.32
N ILE A 90 11.57 4.36 2.33
CA ILE A 90 12.46 3.20 2.45
C ILE A 90 13.91 3.64 2.66
N ILE A 91 14.40 4.62 1.90
CA ILE A 91 15.76 5.17 2.07
C ILE A 91 15.93 5.73 3.48
N ALA A 92 14.91 6.41 4.01
CA ALA A 92 14.95 6.93 5.37
C ALA A 92 15.02 5.81 6.42
N VAL A 93 14.30 4.72 6.24
CA VAL A 93 14.46 3.51 7.06
C VAL A 93 15.90 3.01 7.00
N LEU A 94 16.46 2.83 5.80
CA LEU A 94 17.79 2.26 5.60
C LEU A 94 18.89 3.16 6.18
N LEU A 95 18.68 4.48 6.14
CA LEU A 95 19.60 5.49 6.66
C LEU A 95 19.18 6.00 8.05
N SER A 96 18.45 5.19 8.84
CA SER A 96 17.88 5.58 10.13
C SER A 96 18.91 6.23 11.07
N GLU A 97 20.12 5.67 11.14
CA GLU A 97 21.21 6.19 11.97
C GLU A 97 21.64 7.60 11.57
N LYS A 98 21.66 7.92 10.28
CA LYS A 98 22.00 9.25 9.77
C LYS A 98 20.89 10.26 10.07
N LEU A 99 19.63 9.83 10.04
CA LEU A 99 18.45 10.65 10.34
C LEU A 99 18.30 11.03 11.82
N LYS A 100 19.15 10.51 12.71
CA LYS A 100 19.26 11.03 14.08
C LYS A 100 19.78 12.48 14.11
N LYS A 101 20.53 12.90 13.08
CA LYS A 101 21.00 14.28 12.94
C LYS A 101 19.81 15.19 12.59
N PRO A 102 19.56 16.27 13.36
CA PRO A 102 18.36 17.10 13.19
C PRO A 102 18.30 17.79 11.83
N SER A 103 19.45 18.19 11.27
CA SER A 103 19.52 18.79 9.93
C SER A 103 19.09 17.81 8.83
N ILE A 104 19.62 16.59 8.84
CA ILE A 104 19.27 15.54 7.86
C ILE A 104 17.80 15.15 8.02
N ARG A 105 17.30 15.04 9.25
CA ARG A 105 15.88 14.76 9.52
C ARG A 105 14.98 15.85 8.97
N SER A 106 15.34 17.11 9.17
CA SER A 106 14.57 18.25 8.65
C SER A 106 14.51 18.24 7.12
N ILE A 107 15.64 17.99 6.45
CA ILE A 107 15.70 17.85 4.98
C ILE A 107 14.78 16.72 4.50
N PHE A 108 14.87 15.54 5.13
CA PHE A 108 14.02 14.41 4.80
C PHE A 108 12.53 14.73 4.96
N VAL A 109 12.12 15.27 6.11
CA VAL A 109 10.70 15.62 6.37
C VAL A 109 10.22 16.68 5.40
N THR A 110 11.05 17.68 5.07
CA THR A 110 10.72 18.73 4.11
C THR A 110 10.51 18.16 2.71
N PHE A 111 11.42 17.31 2.27
CA PHE A 111 11.33 16.69 0.95
C PHE A 111 10.10 15.77 0.83
N LEU A 112 9.83 15.00 1.88
CA LEU A 112 8.65 14.17 1.97
C LEU A 112 7.35 15.01 1.95
N ALA A 113 7.32 16.14 2.66
CA ALA A 113 6.19 17.07 2.64
C ALA A 113 5.94 17.66 1.25
N ILE A 114 7.00 18.04 0.52
CA ILE A 114 6.89 18.53 -0.86
C ILE A 114 6.22 17.48 -1.75
N LEU A 115 6.62 16.21 -1.64
CA LEU A 115 6.00 15.13 -2.42
C LEU A 115 4.54 14.91 -2.06
N TYR A 116 4.17 14.93 -0.78
CA TYR A 116 2.77 14.86 -0.39
C TYR A 116 1.95 16.03 -0.93
N ILE A 117 2.46 17.25 -0.86
CA ILE A 117 1.79 18.43 -1.43
C ILE A 117 1.58 18.26 -2.94
N LEU A 118 2.60 17.79 -3.65
CA LEU A 118 2.51 17.52 -5.08
C LEU A 118 1.46 16.43 -5.37
N MET A 119 1.46 15.32 -4.64
CA MET A 119 0.49 14.25 -4.79
C MET A 119 -0.95 14.71 -4.52
N ILE A 120 -1.17 15.48 -3.45
CA ILE A 120 -2.47 16.08 -3.11
C ILE A 120 -2.91 17.01 -4.23
N THR A 121 -2.01 17.85 -4.74
CA THR A 121 -2.30 18.78 -5.84
C THR A 121 -2.74 18.03 -7.10
N ILE A 122 -1.99 17.01 -7.52
CA ILE A 122 -2.35 16.16 -8.67
C ILE A 122 -3.71 15.50 -8.44
N SER A 123 -3.96 14.98 -7.23
CA SER A 123 -5.24 14.35 -6.88
C SER A 123 -6.41 15.34 -6.96
N ILE A 124 -6.23 16.58 -6.54
CA ILE A 124 -7.26 17.63 -6.65
C ILE A 124 -7.54 17.95 -8.12
N PHE A 125 -6.50 18.05 -8.96
CA PHE A 125 -6.70 18.29 -10.41
C PHE A 125 -7.48 17.15 -11.07
N ILE A 126 -7.14 15.90 -10.76
CA ILE A 126 -7.87 14.72 -11.24
C ILE A 126 -9.33 14.76 -10.73
N TRP A 127 -9.53 15.09 -9.45
CA TRP A 127 -10.85 15.16 -8.83
C TRP A 127 -11.77 16.20 -9.47
N ILE A 128 -11.26 17.42 -9.70
CA ILE A 128 -12.02 18.50 -10.33
C ILE A 128 -12.23 18.24 -11.82
N GLY A 129 -11.23 17.67 -12.49
CA GLY A 129 -11.29 17.39 -13.92
C GLY A 129 -12.24 16.25 -14.29
N GLY A 130 -12.58 15.36 -13.35
CA GLY A 130 -13.39 14.17 -13.61
C GLY A 130 -12.70 13.19 -14.57
N THR A 131 -11.37 13.24 -14.65
CA THR A 131 -10.58 12.56 -15.69
C THR A 131 -10.15 11.15 -15.31
N VAL A 132 -10.80 10.50 -14.34
CA VAL A 132 -10.48 9.10 -14.02
C VAL A 132 -11.36 8.20 -14.87
N GLU A 133 -10.80 7.71 -15.98
CA GLU A 133 -11.44 6.68 -16.82
C GLU A 133 -10.92 5.26 -16.51
N TYR A 134 -9.95 5.13 -15.60
CA TYR A 134 -9.37 3.84 -15.26
C TYR A 134 -10.38 2.96 -14.50
N ASP A 135 -10.86 1.91 -15.17
CA ASP A 135 -11.83 0.92 -14.71
C ASP A 135 -11.25 0.02 -13.61
N SER A 136 -11.06 0.60 -12.43
CA SER A 136 -10.57 -0.12 -11.27
C SER A 136 -11.36 0.35 -10.05
N LEU A 137 -11.74 -0.61 -9.21
CA LEU A 137 -12.48 -0.35 -7.97
C LEU A 137 -11.85 0.75 -7.12
N HIS A 138 -10.56 0.95 -7.28
CA HIS A 138 -9.73 2.05 -6.81
C HIS A 138 -8.57 2.17 -7.77
N LEU A 139 -7.91 3.33 -7.87
CA LEU A 139 -6.57 3.50 -8.45
C LEU A 139 -5.55 2.62 -7.70
N GLY A 140 -5.74 1.31 -7.75
CA GLY A 140 -5.33 0.33 -6.76
C GLY A 140 -3.88 -0.02 -6.99
N SER A 141 -3.51 -0.26 -8.24
CA SER A 141 -2.11 -0.38 -8.64
C SER A 141 -1.37 0.97 -8.57
N THR A 142 -2.07 2.09 -8.80
CA THR A 142 -1.50 3.45 -8.82
C THR A 142 -1.21 4.02 -7.43
N LEU A 143 -2.08 3.79 -6.45
CA LEU A 143 -1.99 4.35 -5.09
C LEU A 143 -2.03 3.25 -4.03
N GLY A 144 -2.95 2.30 -4.15
CA GLY A 144 -3.14 1.22 -3.17
C GLY A 144 -1.90 0.35 -2.99
N LEU A 145 -1.25 -0.08 -4.07
CA LEU A 145 -0.09 -0.96 -4.05
C LEU A 145 1.15 -0.28 -3.43
N PRO A 146 1.55 0.95 -3.83
CA PRO A 146 2.59 1.71 -3.13
C PRO A 146 2.31 1.87 -1.63
N ALA A 147 1.06 2.17 -1.24
CA ALA A 147 0.66 2.26 0.16
C ALA A 147 0.83 0.92 0.91
N LEU A 148 0.39 -0.19 0.31
CA LEU A 148 0.53 -1.54 0.86
C LEU A 148 1.97 -1.94 1.09
N ILE A 149 2.85 -1.72 0.10
CA ILE A 149 4.28 -2.00 0.22
C ILE A 149 4.86 -1.16 1.35
N LEU A 150 4.51 0.12 1.39
CA LEU A 150 5.02 1.05 2.39
C LEU A 150 4.67 0.59 3.81
N VAL A 151 3.39 0.31 4.09
CA VAL A 151 2.95 -0.15 5.42
C VAL A 151 3.47 -1.54 5.75
N THR A 152 3.65 -2.42 4.76
CA THR A 152 4.24 -3.76 4.95
C THR A 152 5.67 -3.65 5.45
N ILE A 153 6.50 -2.87 4.77
CA ILE A 153 7.90 -2.65 5.17
C ILE A 153 7.95 -2.00 6.55
N GLY A 154 7.21 -0.91 6.77
CA GLY A 154 7.22 -0.20 8.05
C GLY A 154 6.81 -1.10 9.22
N THR A 155 5.78 -1.93 9.03
CA THR A 155 5.31 -2.82 10.08
C THR A 155 6.31 -3.95 10.36
N LEU A 156 6.88 -4.59 9.32
CA LEU A 156 7.92 -5.62 9.52
C LEU A 156 9.12 -5.11 10.32
N LEU A 157 9.51 -3.86 10.10
CA LEU A 157 10.65 -3.25 10.80
C LEU A 157 10.36 -3.01 12.27
N VAL A 158 9.19 -2.43 12.61
CA VAL A 158 8.83 -2.25 14.03
C VAL A 158 8.63 -3.60 14.72
N ILE A 159 8.13 -4.61 14.00
CA ILE A 159 8.05 -5.98 14.49
C ILE A 159 9.46 -6.53 14.78
N TYR A 160 10.42 -6.30 13.89
CA TYR A 160 11.80 -6.76 14.02
C TYR A 160 12.54 -6.11 15.21
N ASP A 161 12.45 -4.79 15.36
CA ASP A 161 13.08 -4.04 16.46
C ASP A 161 12.25 -2.79 16.81
N GLU A 162 11.32 -2.97 17.76
CA GLU A 162 10.38 -1.92 18.16
C GLU A 162 11.08 -0.66 18.69
N PRO A 163 12.09 -0.75 19.59
CA PRO A 163 12.81 0.43 20.06
C PRO A 163 13.44 1.26 18.95
N LYS A 164 13.97 0.61 17.92
CA LYS A 164 14.68 1.28 16.83
C LYS A 164 13.73 1.83 15.76
N TYR A 165 12.69 1.07 15.40
CA TYR A 165 11.93 1.35 14.18
C TYR A 165 10.53 1.94 14.39
N SER A 166 10.05 2.15 15.62
CA SER A 166 8.70 2.69 15.88
C SER A 166 8.40 4.01 15.14
N ILE A 167 9.34 4.97 15.15
CA ILE A 167 9.15 6.27 14.49
C ILE A 167 9.09 6.10 12.96
N TYR A 168 9.95 5.24 12.40
CA TYR A 168 9.97 4.99 10.96
C TYR A 168 8.74 4.23 10.47
N HIS A 169 8.22 3.31 11.29
CA HIS A 169 6.90 2.74 11.09
C HIS A 169 5.84 3.83 11.07
N GLY A 170 5.89 4.81 11.99
CA GLY A 170 5.00 5.96 12.00
C GLY A 170 5.03 6.75 10.67
N TYR A 171 6.21 7.03 10.13
CA TYR A 171 6.34 7.71 8.82
C TYR A 171 5.80 6.86 7.66
N SER A 172 6.10 5.56 7.66
CA SER A 172 5.61 4.65 6.63
C SER A 172 4.08 4.47 6.70
N ALA A 173 3.52 4.22 7.88
CA ALA A 173 2.08 4.09 8.09
C ALA A 173 1.35 5.39 7.78
N GLY A 174 1.90 6.54 8.18
CA GLY A 174 1.36 7.85 7.84
C GLY A 174 1.34 8.10 6.34
N GLY A 175 2.42 7.76 5.65
CA GLY A 175 2.48 7.87 4.20
C GLY A 175 1.49 6.96 3.48
N ALA A 176 1.43 5.70 3.89
CA ALA A 176 0.49 4.73 3.35
C ALA A 176 -0.97 5.17 3.61
N TRP A 177 -1.24 5.77 4.77
CA TRP A 177 -2.55 6.32 5.09
C TRP A 177 -2.93 7.52 4.21
N ILE A 178 -2.03 8.49 4.01
CA ILE A 178 -2.30 9.63 3.10
C ILE A 178 -2.58 9.14 1.68
N ILE A 179 -1.73 8.24 1.17
CA ILE A 179 -1.90 7.67 -0.18
C ILE A 179 -3.24 6.93 -0.29
N THR A 180 -3.60 6.13 0.71
CA THR A 180 -4.88 5.39 0.74
C THR A 180 -6.07 6.32 0.87
N LEU A 181 -5.96 7.39 1.66
CA LEU A 181 -7.02 8.39 1.79
C LEU A 181 -7.29 9.07 0.44
N LEU A 182 -6.23 9.48 -0.27
CA LEU A 182 -6.37 10.05 -1.61
C LEU A 182 -6.99 9.05 -2.59
N ASN A 183 -6.58 7.78 -2.51
CA ASN A 183 -7.17 6.70 -3.30
C ASN A 183 -8.69 6.59 -3.06
N VAL A 184 -9.13 6.72 -1.81
CA VAL A 184 -10.57 6.72 -1.47
C VAL A 184 -11.27 7.99 -1.95
N ILE A 185 -10.65 9.16 -1.80
CA ILE A 185 -11.25 10.43 -2.26
C ILE A 185 -11.47 10.43 -3.78
N LEU A 186 -10.49 9.91 -4.53
CA LEU A 186 -10.57 9.84 -5.99
C LEU A 186 -11.70 8.92 -6.48
N LEU A 187 -12.24 8.02 -5.65
CA LEU A 187 -13.43 7.24 -6.00
C LEU A 187 -14.67 8.07 -6.27
N PHE A 188 -14.79 9.21 -5.58
CA PHE A 188 -15.96 10.08 -5.76
C PHE A 188 -15.95 10.79 -7.12
N THR A 189 -14.92 10.56 -7.95
CA THR A 189 -14.93 10.94 -9.37
C THR A 189 -15.63 9.92 -10.27
N LEU A 190 -15.82 8.68 -9.81
CA LEU A 190 -16.43 7.63 -10.61
C LEU A 190 -17.91 7.93 -10.89
N THR A 191 -18.38 7.54 -12.07
CA THR A 191 -19.78 7.70 -12.45
C THR A 191 -20.68 6.78 -11.65
N GLN A 192 -21.97 7.15 -11.49
CA GLN A 192 -22.92 6.32 -10.74
C GLN A 192 -23.10 4.92 -11.35
N ASP A 193 -22.96 4.79 -12.67
CA ASP A 193 -23.12 3.51 -13.35
C ASP A 193 -21.96 2.56 -13.02
N ILE A 194 -20.73 3.07 -12.98
CA ILE A 194 -19.55 2.32 -12.52
C ILE A 194 -19.73 1.89 -11.05
N MET A 195 -20.17 2.80 -10.17
CA MET A 195 -20.37 2.46 -8.75
C MET A 195 -21.45 1.39 -8.52
N LYS A 196 -22.54 1.39 -9.30
CA LYS A 196 -23.61 0.37 -9.22
C LYS A 196 -23.13 -0.99 -9.70
N GLY A 197 -22.18 -1.03 -10.63
CA GLY A 197 -21.55 -2.26 -11.09
C GLY A 197 -20.90 -3.04 -9.95
N TYR A 198 -20.45 -2.38 -8.88
CA TYR A 198 -19.76 -3.04 -7.76
C TYR A 198 -20.69 -3.62 -6.68
N SER A 199 -21.95 -3.98 -6.95
CA SER A 199 -22.85 -4.43 -5.86
C SER A 199 -22.57 -5.85 -5.32
N GLY A 200 -22.81 -6.11 -4.02
CA GLY A 200 -22.78 -7.45 -3.43
C GLY A 200 -21.94 -7.60 -2.14
N TRP A 201 -21.94 -8.81 -1.57
CA TRP A 201 -21.28 -9.11 -0.29
C TRP A 201 -19.74 -8.96 -0.33
N ILE A 202 -19.11 -9.28 -1.46
CA ILE A 202 -17.65 -9.12 -1.63
C ILE A 202 -17.27 -7.63 -1.58
N HIS A 203 -18.04 -6.76 -2.24
CA HIS A 203 -17.82 -5.31 -2.16
C HIS A 203 -18.10 -4.76 -0.76
N ALA A 204 -19.16 -5.22 -0.09
CA ALA A 204 -19.41 -4.82 1.29
C ALA A 204 -18.23 -5.18 2.21
N LEU A 205 -17.68 -6.39 2.06
CA LEU A 205 -16.50 -6.80 2.82
C LEU A 205 -15.27 -5.96 2.46
N HIS A 206 -15.06 -5.66 1.17
CA HIS A 206 -14.00 -4.77 0.71
C HIS A 206 -14.07 -3.39 1.39
N ILE A 207 -15.27 -2.77 1.44
CA ILE A 207 -15.48 -1.47 2.09
C ILE A 207 -15.20 -1.56 3.60
N ILE A 208 -15.68 -2.60 4.28
CA ILE A 208 -15.45 -2.80 5.71
C ILE A 208 -13.95 -2.91 5.99
N CYS A 209 -13.23 -3.75 5.23
CA CYS A 209 -11.79 -3.89 5.34
C CYS A 209 -11.08 -2.55 5.04
N GLY A 210 -11.48 -1.84 3.99
CA GLY A 210 -10.95 -0.51 3.66
C GLY A 210 -11.12 0.49 4.80
N GLY A 211 -12.33 0.62 5.36
CA GLY A 211 -12.65 1.57 6.43
C GLY A 211 -12.00 1.25 7.77
N VAL A 212 -12.01 -0.03 8.18
CA VAL A 212 -11.28 -0.48 9.38
C VAL A 212 -9.79 -0.26 9.18
N GLY A 213 -9.23 -0.64 8.02
CA GLY A 213 -7.83 -0.41 7.70
C GLY A 213 -7.46 1.07 7.71
N LEU A 214 -8.32 1.97 7.21
CA LEU A 214 -8.09 3.42 7.22
C LEU A 214 -8.03 3.97 8.66
N THR A 215 -8.94 3.51 9.53
CA THR A 215 -8.99 3.91 10.94
C THR A 215 -7.74 3.45 11.70
N PHE A 216 -7.38 2.16 11.53
CA PHE A 216 -6.21 1.61 12.19
C PHE A 216 -4.90 2.12 11.58
N GLY A 217 -4.86 2.41 10.29
CA GLY A 217 -3.70 2.99 9.62
C GLY A 217 -3.37 4.38 10.15
N PHE A 218 -4.40 5.21 10.35
CA PHE A 218 -4.25 6.51 11.01
C PHE A 218 -3.71 6.36 12.44
N ALA A 219 -4.31 5.47 13.23
CA ALA A 219 -3.84 5.18 14.58
C ALA A 219 -2.39 4.68 14.59
N SER A 220 -2.01 3.85 13.62
CA SER A 220 -0.64 3.35 13.44
C SER A 220 0.37 4.46 13.15
N ALA A 221 -0.02 5.44 12.33
CA ALA A 221 0.78 6.63 12.08
C ALA A 221 1.00 7.44 13.37
N LEU A 222 -0.08 7.71 14.12
CA LEU A 222 -0.02 8.48 15.37
C LEU A 222 0.82 7.77 16.45
N PHE A 223 0.55 6.49 16.70
CA PHE A 223 1.27 5.73 17.72
C PHE A 223 2.73 5.51 17.33
N GLY A 224 3.01 5.27 16.05
CA GLY A 224 4.37 5.11 15.54
C GLY A 224 5.21 6.38 15.74
N THR A 225 4.68 7.53 15.29
CA THR A 225 5.35 8.84 15.42
C THR A 225 5.47 9.31 16.87
N SER A 226 4.51 8.96 17.73
CA SER A 226 4.55 9.24 19.18
C SER A 226 5.47 8.28 19.96
N GLY A 227 6.04 7.27 19.31
CA GLY A 227 6.90 6.28 19.96
C GLY A 227 6.15 5.27 20.86
N MET A 228 4.82 5.16 20.73
CA MET A 228 3.99 4.20 21.46
C MET A 228 4.10 2.79 20.85
N ARG A 229 5.26 2.17 21.05
CA ARG A 229 5.71 0.92 20.40
C ARG A 229 4.67 -0.19 20.30
N ARG A 230 4.08 -0.58 21.45
CA ARG A 230 3.13 -1.69 21.53
C ARG A 230 1.86 -1.42 20.73
N LEU A 231 1.36 -0.18 20.78
CA LEU A 231 0.16 0.21 20.06
C LEU A 231 0.45 0.33 18.56
N ALA A 232 1.56 0.94 18.18
CA ALA A 232 1.99 1.06 16.79
C ALA A 232 2.08 -0.32 16.10
N LYS A 233 2.64 -1.31 16.80
CA LYS A 233 2.69 -2.69 16.30
C LYS A 233 1.30 -3.31 16.13
N LEU A 234 0.44 -3.18 17.15
CA LEU A 234 -0.91 -3.74 17.11
C LEU A 234 -1.74 -3.14 15.97
N THR A 235 -1.75 -1.81 15.85
CA THR A 235 -2.48 -1.12 14.79
C THR A 235 -1.89 -1.42 13.42
N GLY A 236 -0.58 -1.62 13.32
CA GLY A 236 0.09 -2.03 12.09
C GLY A 236 -0.36 -3.41 11.60
N TYR A 237 -0.50 -4.39 12.51
CA TYR A 237 -1.03 -5.72 12.15
C TYR A 237 -2.46 -5.64 11.59
N THR A 238 -3.34 -4.90 12.28
CA THR A 238 -4.73 -4.75 11.85
C THR A 238 -4.81 -4.05 10.50
N THR A 239 -4.02 -2.99 10.31
CA THR A 239 -3.95 -2.25 9.04
C THR A 239 -3.50 -3.17 7.90
N LEU A 240 -2.44 -3.96 8.11
CA LEU A 240 -1.95 -4.90 7.12
C LEU A 240 -2.99 -5.94 6.72
N GLY A 241 -3.60 -6.60 7.71
CA GLY A 241 -4.61 -7.62 7.45
C GLY A 241 -5.80 -7.05 6.66
N CYS A 242 -6.28 -5.87 7.09
CA CYS A 242 -7.42 -5.22 6.45
C CYS A 242 -7.11 -4.75 5.03
N TRP A 243 -6.00 -4.04 4.80
CA TRP A 243 -5.70 -3.50 3.48
C TRP A 243 -5.25 -4.57 2.48
N TRP A 244 -4.48 -5.58 2.89
CA TRP A 244 -4.16 -6.69 1.98
C TRP A 244 -5.41 -7.49 1.60
N LEU A 245 -6.33 -7.71 2.55
CA LEU A 245 -7.59 -8.36 2.25
C LEU A 245 -8.45 -7.49 1.33
N ALA A 246 -8.57 -6.18 1.59
CA ALA A 246 -9.29 -5.27 0.70
C ALA A 246 -8.70 -5.30 -0.71
N TYR A 247 -7.37 -5.23 -0.84
CA TYR A 247 -6.69 -5.30 -2.15
C TYR A 247 -6.97 -6.60 -2.89
N LEU A 248 -6.91 -7.74 -2.19
CA LEU A 248 -7.27 -9.04 -2.77
C LEU A 248 -8.73 -9.09 -3.22
N LEU A 249 -9.65 -8.58 -2.40
CA LEU A 249 -11.08 -8.50 -2.73
C LEU A 249 -11.32 -7.61 -3.95
N GLY A 250 -10.52 -6.55 -4.14
CA GLY A 250 -10.58 -5.69 -5.32
C GLY A 250 -10.47 -6.49 -6.63
N PHE A 251 -9.48 -7.39 -6.72
CA PHE A 251 -9.34 -8.28 -7.88
C PHE A 251 -10.58 -9.15 -8.12
N PHE A 252 -11.16 -9.72 -7.06
CA PHE A 252 -12.34 -10.58 -7.19
C PHE A 252 -13.58 -9.82 -7.65
N ILE A 253 -13.75 -8.58 -7.21
CA ILE A 253 -14.89 -7.76 -7.63
C ILE A 253 -14.73 -7.37 -9.11
N GLU A 254 -13.53 -7.00 -9.55
CA GLU A 254 -13.26 -6.75 -10.97
C GLU A 254 -13.52 -8.00 -11.82
N PHE A 255 -13.07 -9.18 -11.39
CA PHE A 255 -13.37 -10.44 -12.08
C PHE A 255 -14.87 -10.75 -12.15
N ALA A 256 -15.61 -10.53 -11.07
CA ALA A 256 -17.05 -10.76 -11.04
C ALA A 256 -17.79 -9.81 -12.01
N ASN A 257 -17.35 -8.56 -12.15
CA ASN A 257 -17.98 -7.58 -13.02
C ASN A 257 -17.74 -7.86 -14.51
N ILE A 258 -16.55 -8.33 -14.88
CA ILE A 258 -16.23 -8.74 -16.27
C ILE A 258 -17.18 -9.85 -16.74
N SER A 259 -17.65 -10.73 -15.83
CA SER A 259 -18.56 -11.83 -16.18
C SER A 259 -20.02 -11.43 -16.43
N THR A 260 -20.36 -10.15 -16.25
CA THR A 260 -21.73 -9.62 -16.41
C THR A 260 -21.91 -8.67 -17.60
N LEU A 261 -20.84 -8.41 -18.35
CA LEU A 261 -20.81 -7.64 -19.61
C LEU A 261 -20.65 -8.58 -20.81
#